data_AF-A0A2V8FES8-F1
#
_entry.id   AF-A0A2V8FES8-F1
#
_cell.length_a   1.000
_cell.length_b   1.000
_cell.length_c   1.000
_cell.angle_alpha   90.00
_cell.angle_beta   90.00
_cell.angle_gamma   90.00
#
_symmetry.space_group_name_H-M   'P 1'
#
loop_
_entity.id
_entity.type
_entity.pdbx_description
1 polymer ?
#
loop_
_entity_poly.entity_id
_entity_poly.type
_entity_poly.pdbx_seq_one_letter_code
_entity_poly.pdbx_strand_id
1 'polypeptide(L)'
;MVPSRGAVCFQCYRTELDRDRALRAARDINTATDARFQALLPFEPVNRARLLSLRAERERSQIAGRSGTGRHAHQVRRAQIAARCELQRVAAGVDAAQADQRIVRARLVASAIHAAELQLPDSWLPFVVAR
;
A
#
# COMPACT_ATOMS: atom_id res chain seq x y z
N MET A 1 1.96 -1.20 6.98
CA MET A 1 2.79 -0.22 6.28
C MET A 1 3.13 0.97 7.14
N VAL A 2 2.99 0.92 8.47
CA VAL A 2 3.12 2.12 9.30
C VAL A 2 4.60 2.22 9.66
N PRO A 3 5.38 3.14 9.07
CA PRO A 3 6.78 3.24 9.40
C PRO A 3 6.95 3.66 10.86
N SER A 4 7.71 2.86 11.59
CA SER A 4 8.09 3.08 12.98
C SER A 4 9.19 4.14 13.09
N ARG A 5 8.86 5.23 13.81
CA ARG A 5 9.70 6.03 14.73
C ARG A 5 11.23 5.97 14.52
N GLY A 6 11.71 6.45 13.38
CA GLY A 6 13.04 7.07 13.27
C GLY A 6 12.90 8.59 13.44
N ALA A 7 13.99 9.28 13.81
CA ALA A 7 14.01 10.74 13.81
C ALA A 7 13.64 11.23 12.39
N VAL A 8 12.43 11.75 12.23
CA VAL A 8 11.95 12.26 10.95
C VAL A 8 12.75 13.52 10.63
N CYS A 9 13.27 13.63 9.41
CA CYS A 9 13.92 14.87 9.01
C CYS A 9 12.91 16.02 9.05
N PHE A 10 13.39 17.25 9.23
CA PHE A 10 12.54 18.42 9.40
C PHE A 10 11.52 18.59 8.27
N GLN A 11 11.88 18.20 7.05
CA GLN A 11 10.97 18.25 5.90
C GLN A 11 9.82 17.25 6.04
N CYS A 12 10.09 16.00 6.42
CA CYS A 12 9.06 14.99 6.63
C CYS A 12 8.10 15.40 7.76
N TYR A 13 8.65 15.93 8.86
CA TYR A 13 7.85 16.47 9.96
C TYR A 13 6.91 17.60 9.49
N ARG A 14 7.40 18.55 8.70
CA ARG A 14 6.57 19.62 8.12
C ARG A 14 5.46 19.06 7.23
N THR A 15 5.78 18.10 6.36
CA THR A 15 4.78 17.51 5.46
C THR A 15 3.68 16.75 6.22
N GLU A 16 4.04 16.05 7.30
CA GLU A 16 3.05 15.39 8.16
C GLU A 16 2.20 16.41 8.93
N LEU A 17 2.82 17.47 9.45
CA LEU A 17 2.12 18.55 10.15
C LEU A 17 1.13 19.29 9.23
N ASP A 18 1.53 19.58 7.99
CA ASP A 18 0.70 20.26 7.00
C ASP A 18 -0.45 19.35 6.54
N ARG A 19 -0.18 18.04 6.40
CA ARG A 19 -1.21 17.03 6.13
C ARG A 19 -2.23 16.94 7.26
N ASP A 20 -1.79 16.92 8.51
CA ASP A 20 -2.66 16.86 9.67
C ASP A 20 -3.51 18.13 9.81
N ARG A 21 -2.93 19.31 9.53
CA ARG A 21 -3.66 20.58 9.47
C ARG A 21 -4.73 20.55 8.38
N ALA A 22 -4.39 20.08 7.18
CA ALA A 22 -5.35 19.96 6.08
C ALA A 22 -6.49 18.98 6.41
N LEU A 23 -6.20 17.86 7.05
CA LEU A 23 -7.22 16.88 7.47
C LEU A 23 -8.13 17.42 8.58
N ARG A 24 -7.60 18.21 9.51
CA ARG A 24 -8.41 18.89 10.54
C ARG A 24 -9.31 19.95 9.91
N ALA A 25 -8.75 20.81 9.06
CA ALA A 25 -9.53 21.80 8.32
C ALA A 25 -10.63 21.13 7.47
N ALA A 26 -10.33 20.01 6.81
CA ALA A 26 -11.31 19.26 6.03
C ALA A 26 -12.42 18.61 6.89
N ARG A 27 -12.14 18.24 8.14
CA ARG A 27 -13.12 17.73 9.10
C ARG A 27 -14.04 18.83 9.65
N ASP A 28 -13.49 20.02 9.84
CA ASP A 28 -14.24 21.19 10.34
C ASP A 28 -15.13 21.80 9.24
N ILE A 29 -14.84 21.53 7.97
CA ILE A 29 -15.77 21.80 6.88
C ILE A 29 -16.95 20.85 7.02
N ASN A 30 -18.10 21.39 7.45
CA ASN A 30 -19.37 20.67 7.49
C ASN A 30 -19.80 20.26 6.07
N THR A 31 -19.39 19.08 5.61
CA THR A 31 -19.77 18.52 4.31
C THR A 31 -21.26 18.21 4.19
N ALA A 32 -22.03 18.36 5.27
CA ALA A 32 -23.48 18.16 5.30
C ALA A 32 -24.27 19.48 5.29
N THR A 33 -23.64 20.61 4.96
CA THR A 33 -24.36 21.86 4.70
C THR A 33 -24.91 21.90 3.28
N ASP A 34 -26.17 22.32 3.14
CA ASP A 34 -26.87 22.42 1.85
C ASP A 34 -26.12 23.28 0.81
N ALA A 35 -25.34 24.26 1.28
CA ALA A 35 -24.50 25.13 0.46
C ALA A 35 -23.46 24.38 -0.40
N ARG A 36 -23.01 23.20 0.03
CA ARG A 36 -22.05 22.37 -0.73
C ARG A 36 -22.75 21.37 -1.66
N PHE A 37 -23.99 21.01 -1.35
CA PHE A 37 -24.80 20.09 -2.16
C PHE A 37 -25.42 20.73 -3.40
N GLN A 38 -25.42 22.06 -3.53
CA GLN A 38 -26.12 22.78 -4.60
C GLN A 38 -25.27 23.38 -5.73
N ALA A 39 -23.95 23.18 -5.76
CA ALA A 39 -23.12 23.85 -6.78
C ALA A 39 -22.75 22.98 -8.01
N LEU A 40 -22.92 21.65 -7.98
CA LEU A 40 -22.37 20.76 -9.03
C LEU A 40 -23.39 19.89 -9.77
N LEU A 41 -24.67 19.93 -9.43
CA LEU A 41 -25.70 19.17 -10.14
C LEU A 41 -26.95 20.03 -10.33
N PRO A 42 -27.01 20.87 -11.38
CA PRO A 42 -28.26 21.47 -11.77
C PRO A 42 -29.12 20.34 -12.38
N PHE A 43 -30.08 19.88 -11.59
CA PHE A 43 -31.30 19.17 -12.02
C PHE A 43 -31.28 17.66 -12.31
N GLU A 44 -30.41 16.85 -11.67
CA GLU A 44 -30.73 15.42 -11.61
C GLU A 44 -31.75 15.18 -10.48
N PRO A 45 -32.96 14.65 -10.77
CA PRO A 45 -33.91 14.36 -9.72
C PRO A 45 -33.31 13.34 -8.76
N VAL A 46 -33.24 13.69 -7.47
CA VAL A 46 -32.77 12.78 -6.43
C VAL A 46 -33.52 11.45 -6.57
N ASN A 47 -32.79 10.37 -6.83
CA ASN A 47 -33.39 9.05 -6.97
C ASN A 47 -33.97 8.61 -5.61
N ARG A 48 -35.25 8.92 -5.40
CA ARG A 48 -35.95 8.73 -4.13
C ARG A 48 -36.01 7.26 -3.73
N ALA A 49 -36.16 6.36 -4.69
CA ALA A 49 -36.15 4.92 -4.44
C ALA A 49 -34.80 4.46 -3.86
N ARG A 50 -33.69 4.90 -4.48
CA ARG A 50 -32.34 4.63 -3.99
C ARG A 50 -32.07 5.29 -2.63
N LEU A 51 -32.59 6.50 -2.41
CA LEU A 51 -32.44 7.16 -1.12
C LEU A 51 -33.18 6.41 0.00
N LEU A 52 -34.40 5.95 -0.27
CA LEU A 52 -35.20 5.15 0.66
C LEU A 52 -34.55 3.79 0.95
N SER A 53 -34.00 3.13 -0.06
CA SER A 53 -33.28 1.86 0.14
C SER A 53 -32.06 2.05 1.04
N LEU A 54 -31.26 3.10 0.80
CA LEU A 54 -30.08 3.42 1.61
C LEU A 54 -30.45 3.83 3.04
N ARG A 55 -31.59 4.51 3.25
CA ARG A 55 -32.11 4.81 4.59
C ARG A 55 -32.53 3.54 5.32
N ALA A 56 -33.26 2.64 4.66
CA ALA A 56 -33.67 1.36 5.22
C ALA A 56 -32.46 0.47 5.57
N GLU A 57 -31.44 0.42 4.72
CA GLU A 57 -30.18 -0.28 5.00
C GLU A 57 -29.45 0.30 6.22
N ARG A 58 -29.41 1.64 6.34
CA ARG A 58 -28.85 2.31 7.52
C ARG A 58 -29.61 1.97 8.79
N GLU A 59 -30.93 2.02 8.77
CA GLU A 59 -31.77 1.68 9.93
C GLU A 59 -31.56 0.22 10.35
N ARG A 60 -31.56 -0.73 9.39
CA ARG A 60 -31.24 -2.15 9.66
C ARG A 60 -29.85 -2.30 10.29
N SER A 61 -28.85 -1.57 9.79
CA SER A 61 -27.49 -1.60 10.32
C SER A 61 -27.41 -1.01 11.74
N GLN A 62 -28.17 0.05 12.02
CA GLN A 62 -28.24 0.66 13.35
C GLN A 62 -28.96 -0.26 14.35
N ILE A 63 -30.05 -0.91 13.93
CA ILE A 63 -30.77 -1.89 14.76
C ILE A 63 -29.86 -3.08 15.05
N ALA A 64 -29.17 -3.65 14.05
CA ALA A 64 -28.19 -4.72 14.25
C ALA A 64 -27.05 -4.30 15.20
N GLY A 65 -26.56 -3.06 15.05
CA GLY A 65 -25.56 -2.48 15.95
C GLY A 65 -26.03 -2.34 17.39
N ARG A 66 -27.30 -1.95 17.62
CA ARG A 66 -27.91 -1.82 18.96
C ARG A 66 -28.23 -3.18 19.59
N SER A 67 -28.66 -4.16 18.79
CA SER A 67 -28.92 -5.54 19.21
C SER A 67 -27.65 -6.36 19.46
N GLY A 68 -26.46 -5.80 19.21
CA GLY A 68 -25.17 -6.46 19.41
C GLY A 68 -24.80 -7.51 18.35
N THR A 69 -25.74 -7.85 17.46
CA THR A 69 -25.53 -8.75 16.33
C THR A 69 -24.60 -8.09 15.31
N GLY A 70 -23.31 -8.43 15.38
CA GLY A 70 -22.27 -7.87 14.51
C GLY A 70 -21.35 -6.84 15.18
N ARG A 71 -21.41 -6.65 16.51
CA ARG A 71 -20.46 -5.80 17.25
C ARG A 71 -18.99 -6.17 16.95
N HIS A 72 -18.70 -7.46 16.78
CA HIS A 72 -17.37 -7.95 16.43
C HIS A 72 -17.14 -8.12 14.93
N ALA A 73 -18.16 -8.05 14.08
CA ALA A 73 -17.98 -8.23 12.63
C ALA A 73 -17.02 -7.19 12.04
N HIS A 74 -17.11 -5.94 12.51
CA HIS A 74 -16.17 -4.89 12.14
C HIS A 74 -14.75 -5.16 12.67
N GLN A 75 -14.61 -5.66 13.90
CA GLN A 75 -13.29 -6.01 14.47
C GLN A 75 -12.65 -7.18 13.73
N VAL A 76 -13.42 -8.22 13.42
CA VAL A 76 -12.99 -9.38 12.62
C VAL A 76 -12.57 -8.92 11.23
N ARG A 77 -13.37 -8.09 10.56
CA ARG A 77 -13.03 -7.55 9.24
C ARG A 77 -11.74 -6.72 9.28
N ARG A 78 -11.55 -5.89 10.31
CA ARG A 78 -10.30 -5.13 10.50
C ARG A 78 -9.11 -6.06 10.73
N ALA A 79 -9.26 -7.09 11.54
CA ALA A 79 -8.21 -8.08 11.79
C ALA A 79 -7.84 -8.84 10.50
N GLN A 80 -8.83 -9.24 9.70
CA GLN A 80 -8.61 -9.90 8.41
C GLN A 80 -7.88 -8.99 7.42
N ILE A 81 -8.27 -7.72 7.32
CA ILE A 81 -7.58 -6.74 6.46
C ILE A 81 -6.13 -6.57 6.93
N ALA A 82 -5.90 -6.42 8.24
CA ALA A 82 -4.57 -6.29 8.79
C ALA A 82 -3.71 -7.54 8.49
N ALA A 83 -4.24 -8.73 8.72
CA ALA A 83 -3.56 -9.99 8.41
C ALA A 83 -3.19 -10.08 6.92
N ARG A 84 -4.12 -9.72 6.02
CA ARG A 84 -3.85 -9.69 4.57
C ARG A 84 -2.74 -8.70 4.22
N CYS A 85 -2.76 -7.50 4.79
CA CYS A 85 -1.72 -6.50 4.56
C CYS A 85 -0.35 -6.93 5.09
N GLU A 86 -0.30 -7.68 6.19
CA GLU A 86 0.94 -8.25 6.70
C GLU A 86 1.47 -9.37 5.78
N LEU A 87 0.61 -10.28 5.33
CA LEU A 87 1.01 -11.32 4.37
C LEU A 87 1.54 -10.72 3.06
N GLN A 88 0.89 -9.66 2.54
CA GLN A 88 1.36 -8.96 1.35
C GLN A 88 2.74 -8.30 1.56
N ARG A 89 2.99 -7.75 2.75
CA ARG A 89 4.31 -7.20 3.09
C ARG A 89 5.38 -8.28 3.13
N VAL A 90 5.08 -9.41 3.77
CA VAL A 90 6.02 -10.53 3.86
C VAL A 90 6.34 -11.06 2.46
N ALA A 91 5.33 -11.28 1.63
CA ALA A 91 5.53 -11.71 0.24
C ALA A 91 6.43 -10.75 -0.54
N ALA A 92 6.13 -9.44 -0.49
CA ALA A 92 6.95 -8.43 -1.15
C ALA A 92 8.41 -8.42 -0.65
N GLY A 93 8.62 -8.66 0.64
CA GLY A 93 9.97 -8.77 1.22
C GLY A 93 10.73 -10.00 0.72
N VAL A 94 10.05 -11.15 0.58
CA VAL A 94 10.65 -12.37 0.01
C VAL A 94 11.00 -12.17 -1.46
N ASP A 95 10.11 -11.56 -2.24
CA ASP A 95 10.34 -11.29 -3.65
C ASP A 95 11.54 -10.35 -3.86
N ALA A 96 11.65 -9.31 -3.03
CA ALA A 96 12.79 -8.39 -3.04
C ALA A 96 14.11 -9.10 -2.68
N ALA A 97 14.10 -9.92 -1.61
CA ALA A 97 15.28 -10.68 -1.22
C ALA A 97 15.74 -11.67 -2.31
N GLN A 98 14.81 -12.32 -3.00
CA GLN A 98 15.13 -13.19 -4.13
C GLN A 98 15.70 -12.41 -5.31
N ALA A 99 15.17 -11.23 -5.62
CA ALA A 99 15.69 -10.36 -6.67
C ALA A 99 17.14 -9.92 -6.35
N ASP A 100 17.40 -9.49 -5.13
CA ASP A 100 18.75 -9.11 -4.68
C ASP A 100 19.72 -10.29 -4.76
N GLN A 101 19.31 -11.49 -4.34
CA GLN A 101 20.14 -12.68 -4.42
C GLN A 101 20.49 -13.05 -5.88
N ARG A 102 19.55 -12.88 -6.81
CA ARG A 102 19.80 -13.08 -8.26
C ARG A 102 20.83 -12.08 -8.77
N ILE A 103 20.74 -10.81 -8.38
CA ILE A 103 21.69 -9.76 -8.78
C ILE A 103 23.08 -10.06 -8.23
N VAL A 104 23.20 -10.43 -6.95
CA VAL A 104 24.47 -10.79 -6.32
C VAL A 104 25.08 -12.01 -7.02
N ARG A 105 24.29 -13.04 -7.29
CA ARG A 105 24.76 -14.23 -8.01
C ARG A 105 25.24 -13.90 -9.42
N ALA A 106 24.52 -13.06 -10.16
CA ALA A 106 24.93 -12.63 -11.49
C ALA A 106 26.26 -11.87 -11.46
N ARG A 107 26.46 -10.97 -10.49
CA ARG A 107 27.73 -10.26 -10.29
C ARG A 107 28.88 -11.21 -9.94
N LEU A 108 28.64 -12.18 -9.05
CA LEU A 108 29.64 -13.18 -8.69
C LEU A 108 30.06 -14.01 -9.91
N VAL A 109 29.09 -14.48 -10.71
CA VAL A 109 29.39 -15.22 -11.94
C VAL A 109 30.18 -14.36 -12.93
N ALA A 110 29.77 -13.11 -13.16
CA ALA A 110 30.51 -12.19 -14.03
C ALA A 110 31.94 -11.95 -13.52
N SER A 111 32.13 -11.78 -12.21
CA SER A 111 33.46 -11.61 -11.63
C SER A 111 34.33 -12.87 -11.76
N ALA A 112 33.73 -14.05 -11.66
CA ALA A 112 34.43 -15.32 -11.84
C ALA A 112 34.84 -15.53 -13.31
N ILE A 113 33.98 -15.17 -14.26
CA ILE A 113 34.29 -15.20 -15.69
C ILE A 113 35.46 -14.27 -15.98
N HIS A 114 35.39 -13.02 -15.51
CA HIS A 114 36.47 -12.04 -15.71
C HIS A 114 37.80 -12.50 -15.09
N ALA A 115 37.76 -13.10 -13.89
CA ALA A 115 38.95 -13.67 -13.27
C ALA A 115 39.52 -14.86 -14.06
N ALA A 116 38.66 -15.69 -14.66
CA ALA A 116 39.08 -16.79 -15.51
C ALA A 116 39.74 -16.30 -16.82
N GLU A 117 39.20 -15.26 -17.44
CA GLU A 117 39.80 -14.59 -18.63
C GLU A 117 41.21 -14.05 -18.33
N LEU A 118 41.44 -13.50 -17.13
CA LEU A 118 42.76 -13.03 -16.70
C LEU A 118 43.75 -14.18 -16.47
N GLN A 119 43.28 -15.36 -16.07
CA GLN A 119 44.13 -16.54 -15.82
C GLN A 119 44.43 -17.34 -17.09
N LEU A 120 43.52 -17.36 -18.06
CA LEU A 120 43.72 -17.94 -19.38
C LEU A 120 43.40 -16.89 -20.46
N PRO A 121 44.38 -16.05 -20.82
CA PRO A 121 44.18 -15.09 -21.90
C PRO A 121 43.93 -15.86 -23.20
N ASP A 122 43.08 -15.35 -24.10
CA ASP A 122 42.78 -16.00 -25.39
C ASP A 122 44.02 -16.37 -26.22
N SER A 123 45.13 -15.65 -26.01
CA SER A 123 46.44 -15.96 -26.58
C SER A 123 47.00 -17.35 -26.19
N TRP A 124 46.47 -17.99 -25.14
CA TRP A 124 46.90 -19.29 -24.61
C TRP A 124 46.02 -20.45 -25.12
N LEU A 125 44.85 -20.17 -25.70
CA LEU A 125 43.96 -21.19 -26.29
C LEU A 125 44.65 -22.11 -27.34
N PRO A 126 45.57 -21.63 -28.21
CA PRO A 126 46.28 -22.50 -29.15
C PRO A 126 47.23 -23.51 -28.48
N PHE A 127 47.63 -23.24 -27.23
CA PHE A 127 48.65 -24.02 -26.52
C PHE A 127 48.06 -24.96 -25.45
N VAL A 128 46.88 -24.64 -24.90
CA VAL A 128 46.16 -25.49 -23.94
C VAL A 128 45.29 -26.54 -24.66
N VAL A 129 44.80 -26.24 -25.87
CA VAL A 129 44.13 -27.20 -26.75
C VAL A 129 45.14 -27.76 -27.76
N ALA A 130 46.31 -28.21 -27.28
CA ALA A 130 47.15 -29.10 -28.08
C ALA A 130 46.56 -30.52 -27.97
N ARG A 131 46.36 -31.16 -29.14
CA ARG A 131 45.79 -32.50 -29.32
C ARG A 131 46.47 -33.59 -28.48
#